data_AF-A0A0G1J4I9-F1
#
_entry.id   AF-A0A0G1J4I9-F1
#
_cell.length_a   1.000
_cell.length_b   1.000
_cell.length_c   1.000
_cell.angle_alpha   90.00
_cell.angle_beta   90.00
_cell.angle_gamma   90.00
#
_symmetry.space_group_name_H-M   'P 1'
#
loop_
_entity.id
_entity.type
_entity.pdbx_description
1 polymer ?
#
loop_
_entity_poly.entity_id
_entity_poly.type
_entity_poly.pdbx_seq_one_letter_code
_entity_poly.pdbx_strand_id
1 'polypeptide(L)'
;MNEVGIAIPTTNLRKVHSHRYKAIWDTGATNCVITSKVVGDLGILPFSKRKVAGISGEVIANVYYVDIFLPNGVCVTDIVAFETPDLVGEPEMLIGMDIIGLGDFSVTQANGHTVMSYRIPSIKDINYAEEAKILMDRFTTKNVAASKKQRNRELRILAKQHKRSGK
;
A
#
# COMPACT_ATOMS: atom_id res chain seq x y z
N MET A 1 13.97 1.36 -1.90
CA MET A 1 13.79 1.25 -0.44
C MET A 1 13.01 -0.02 -0.22
N ASN A 2 13.65 -1.17 -0.50
CA ASN A 2 12.95 -2.44 -0.70
C ASN A 2 13.61 -3.56 0.12
N GLU A 3 14.42 -3.21 1.12
CA GLU A 3 15.08 -4.22 1.95
C GLU A 3 14.38 -4.35 3.29
N VAL A 4 14.21 -5.58 3.73
CA VAL A 4 13.70 -5.95 5.05
C VAL A 4 14.70 -6.85 5.74
N GLY A 5 14.74 -6.77 7.08
CA GLY A 5 15.45 -7.76 7.87
C GLY A 5 14.56 -8.95 8.16
N ILE A 6 15.07 -10.16 8.04
CA ILE A 6 14.37 -11.39 8.46
C ILE A 6 15.25 -12.10 9.49
N ALA A 7 14.63 -12.55 10.57
CA ALA A 7 15.30 -13.30 11.64
C ALA A 7 14.46 -14.47 12.12
N ILE A 8 15.13 -15.38 12.83
CA ILE A 8 14.49 -16.45 13.59
C ILE A 8 13.68 -15.80 14.74
N PRO A 9 12.44 -16.23 15.00
CA PRO A 9 11.64 -15.70 16.09
C PRO A 9 12.38 -15.72 17.42
N THR A 10 12.33 -14.60 18.14
CA THR A 10 13.05 -14.45 19.40
C THR A 10 12.32 -13.58 20.41
N THR A 11 12.44 -13.95 21.67
CA THR A 11 11.90 -13.18 22.78
C THR A 11 12.77 -11.98 23.15
N ASN A 12 13.99 -11.86 22.60
CA ASN A 12 14.92 -10.77 22.92
C ASN A 12 15.31 -9.96 21.68
N LEU A 13 14.47 -8.98 21.35
CA LEU A 13 14.66 -8.09 20.20
C LEU A 13 15.95 -7.25 20.23
N ARG A 14 16.63 -7.12 21.39
CA ARG A 14 17.88 -6.33 21.51
C ARG A 14 19.13 -7.05 21.02
N LYS A 15 19.06 -8.36 20.78
CA LYS A 15 20.21 -9.20 20.37
C LYS A 15 19.97 -9.92 19.04
N VAL A 16 19.05 -9.42 18.21
CA VAL A 16 18.66 -10.11 16.99
C VAL A 16 19.63 -9.79 15.86
N HIS A 17 20.18 -10.85 15.28
CA HIS A 17 20.89 -10.77 14.01
C HIS A 17 19.88 -11.07 12.89
N SER A 18 19.41 -10.03 12.22
CA SER A 18 18.59 -10.17 11.02
C SER A 18 19.45 -10.17 9.76
N HIS A 19 19.05 -10.99 8.79
CA HIS A 19 19.62 -10.98 7.44
C HIS A 19 18.78 -10.05 6.57
N ARG A 20 19.43 -9.23 5.74
CA ARG A 20 18.75 -8.27 4.88
C ARG A 20 18.45 -8.86 3.52
N TYR A 21 17.22 -8.69 3.06
CA TYR A 21 16.72 -9.23 1.82
C TYR A 21 15.89 -8.21 1.06
N LYS A 22 15.93 -8.27 -0.27
CA LYS A 22 14.98 -7.54 -1.11
C LYS A 22 13.59 -8.12 -0.95
N ALA A 23 12.60 -7.26 -0.82
CA ALA A 23 11.20 -7.60 -0.67
C ALA A 23 10.32 -6.82 -1.64
N ILE A 24 9.22 -7.45 -2.03
CA ILE A 24 8.11 -6.82 -2.76
C ILE A 24 6.87 -6.76 -1.88
N TRP A 25 6.00 -5.78 -2.13
CA TRP A 25 4.72 -5.65 -1.44
C TRP A 25 3.62 -6.15 -2.37
N ASP A 26 2.80 -7.11 -1.91
CA ASP A 26 1.75 -7.72 -2.72
C ASP A 26 0.44 -7.78 -1.95
N THR A 27 -0.48 -6.88 -2.32
CA THR A 27 -1.84 -6.83 -1.75
C THR A 27 -2.71 -8.00 -2.20
N GLY A 28 -2.29 -8.75 -3.23
CA GLY A 28 -2.98 -9.95 -3.70
C GLY A 28 -2.65 -11.21 -2.90
N ALA A 29 -1.65 -11.15 -2.01
CA ALA A 29 -1.23 -12.28 -1.19
C ALA A 29 -1.78 -12.19 0.23
N THR A 30 -2.44 -13.24 0.70
CA THR A 30 -2.95 -13.31 2.09
C THR A 30 -1.82 -13.33 3.11
N ASN A 31 -0.73 -14.04 2.80
CA ASN A 31 0.40 -14.24 3.71
C ASN A 31 1.72 -13.84 3.07
N CYS A 32 2.71 -13.56 3.91
CA CYS A 32 4.08 -13.40 3.48
C CYS A 32 4.65 -14.69 2.87
N VAL A 33 5.56 -14.51 1.93
CA VAL A 33 6.31 -15.61 1.29
C VAL A 33 7.80 -15.31 1.38
N ILE A 34 8.60 -16.33 1.68
CA ILE A 34 10.07 -16.29 1.69
C ILE A 34 10.62 -17.34 0.72
N THR A 35 11.78 -17.08 0.15
CA THR A 35 12.42 -18.06 -0.75
C THR A 35 13.17 -19.14 0.02
N SER A 36 13.46 -20.27 -0.63
CA SER A 36 14.33 -21.31 -0.09
C SER A 36 15.73 -20.78 0.27
N LYS A 37 16.18 -19.69 -0.36
CA LYS A 37 17.42 -19.00 0.01
C LYS A 37 17.35 -18.43 1.44
N VAL A 38 16.27 -17.73 1.79
CA VAL A 38 16.08 -17.21 3.16
C VAL A 38 16.09 -18.35 4.17
N VAL A 39 15.41 -19.46 3.86
CA VAL A 39 15.36 -20.65 4.72
C VAL A 39 16.77 -21.22 4.94
N GLY A 40 17.55 -21.37 3.86
CA GLY A 40 18.92 -21.87 3.91
C GLY A 40 19.87 -20.95 4.67
N ASP A 41 19.82 -19.65 4.39
CA ASP A 41 20.65 -18.63 5.04
C ASP A 41 20.36 -18.53 6.55
N LEU A 42 19.11 -18.70 6.97
CA LEU A 42 18.72 -18.70 8.39
C LEU A 42 18.86 -20.06 9.08
N GLY A 43 18.99 -21.16 8.33
CA GLY A 43 19.07 -22.51 8.87
C GLY A 43 17.81 -22.95 9.64
N ILE A 44 16.62 -22.45 9.25
CA ILE A 44 15.35 -22.73 9.93
C ILE A 44 14.66 -23.98 9.40
N LEU A 45 13.89 -24.66 10.26
CA LEU A 45 13.09 -25.82 9.90
C LEU A 45 11.59 -25.45 9.81
N PRO A 46 10.85 -26.05 8.87
CA PRO A 46 9.42 -25.79 8.74
C PRO A 46 8.66 -26.36 9.95
N PHE A 47 7.71 -25.60 10.48
CA PHE A 47 6.84 -26.09 11.55
C PHE A 47 5.61 -26.84 11.02
N SER A 48 5.25 -26.63 9.75
CA SER A 48 4.11 -27.27 9.11
C SER A 48 4.27 -27.31 7.59
N LYS A 49 3.41 -28.10 6.94
CA LYS A 49 3.18 -28.07 5.49
C LYS A 49 1.70 -27.79 5.26
N ARG A 50 1.40 -26.84 4.37
CA ARG A 50 0.02 -26.44 4.08
C ARG A 50 -0.20 -26.28 2.59
N LYS A 51 -1.44 -26.48 2.17
CA LYS A 51 -1.86 -26.22 0.79
C LYS A 51 -2.00 -24.70 0.62
N VAL A 52 -1.32 -24.15 -0.37
CA VAL A 52 -1.35 -22.73 -0.74
C VAL A 52 -1.93 -22.63 -2.13
N ALA A 53 -2.93 -21.77 -2.29
CA ALA A 53 -3.48 -21.43 -3.60
C ALA A 53 -2.68 -20.25 -4.16
N GLY A 54 -2.01 -20.46 -5.29
CA GLY A 54 -1.34 -19.42 -6.07
C GLY A 54 -2.02 -19.21 -7.42
N ILE A 55 -1.45 -18.30 -8.22
CA ILE A 55 -1.96 -17.98 -9.57
C ILE A 55 -1.95 -19.21 -10.49
N SER A 56 -0.99 -20.11 -10.33
CA SER A 56 -0.82 -21.32 -11.14
C SER A 56 -1.51 -22.56 -10.58
N GLY A 57 -2.33 -22.42 -9.52
CA GLY A 57 -3.01 -23.53 -8.86
C GLY A 57 -2.53 -23.76 -7.42
N GLU A 58 -2.89 -24.92 -6.87
CA GLU A 58 -2.60 -25.26 -5.49
C GLU A 58 -1.28 -26.04 -5.36
N VAL A 59 -0.42 -25.61 -4.45
CA VAL A 59 0.84 -26.29 -4.12
C VAL A 59 0.92 -26.57 -2.62
N ILE A 60 1.63 -27.63 -2.24
CA ILE A 60 1.96 -27.85 -0.83
C ILE A 60 3.26 -27.10 -0.55
N ALA A 61 3.20 -26.12 0.34
CA ALA A 61 4.35 -25.32 0.75
C ALA A 61 4.71 -25.60 2.21
N ASN A 62 6.00 -25.51 2.51
CA ASN A 62 6.51 -25.45 3.87
C ASN A 62 6.12 -24.11 4.51
N VAL A 63 5.93 -24.13 5.82
CA VAL A 63 5.49 -22.97 6.60
C VAL A 63 6.44 -22.73 7.77
N TYR A 64 6.80 -21.47 7.96
CA TYR A 64 7.80 -21.02 8.94
C TYR A 64 7.23 -19.88 9.80
N TYR A 65 7.75 -19.75 11.01
CA TYR A 65 7.62 -18.53 11.79
C TYR A 65 8.88 -17.70 11.61
N VAL A 66 8.73 -16.41 11.33
CA VAL A 66 9.84 -15.46 11.15
C VAL A 66 9.50 -14.11 11.79
N ASP A 67 10.54 -13.41 12.23
CA ASP A 67 10.45 -12.01 12.62
C ASP A 67 10.90 -11.12 11.47
N ILE A 68 10.11 -10.09 11.15
CA ILE A 68 10.33 -9.20 10.01
C ILE A 68 10.56 -7.78 10.47
N PHE A 69 11.74 -7.26 10.15
CA PHE A 69 12.17 -5.90 10.43
C PHE A 69 11.92 -5.02 9.21
N LEU A 70 10.93 -4.15 9.33
CA LEU A 70 10.55 -3.20 8.29
C LEU A 70 11.52 -2.00 8.24
N PRO A 71 11.61 -1.28 7.10
CA PRO A 71 12.54 -0.16 6.93
C PRO A 71 12.33 0.99 7.92
N ASN A 72 11.14 1.11 8.49
CA ASN A 72 10.79 2.11 9.50
C ASN A 72 11.26 1.73 10.93
N GLY A 73 12.02 0.64 11.07
CA GLY A 73 12.54 0.17 12.36
C GLY A 73 11.53 -0.65 13.18
N VAL A 74 10.34 -0.91 12.64
CA VAL A 74 9.34 -1.76 13.30
C VAL A 74 9.67 -3.22 13.04
N CYS A 75 9.66 -4.03 14.10
CA CYS A 75 9.71 -5.48 14.00
C CYS A 75 8.30 -6.04 14.17
N VAL A 76 7.86 -6.85 13.21
CA VAL A 76 6.64 -7.65 13.30
C VAL A 76 7.05 -9.08 13.59
N THR A 77 6.67 -9.60 14.76
CA THR A 77 7.15 -10.88 15.25
C THR A 77 6.19 -12.02 14.94
N ASP A 78 6.72 -13.24 14.92
CA ASP A 78 5.95 -14.48 14.78
C ASP A 78 5.06 -14.52 13.53
N ILE A 79 5.51 -13.93 12.43
CA ILE A 79 4.80 -13.96 11.16
C ILE A 79 4.88 -15.35 10.54
N VAL A 80 3.73 -15.82 10.05
CA VAL A 80 3.62 -17.06 9.30
C VAL A 80 4.01 -16.80 7.85
N ALA A 81 5.16 -17.32 7.43
CA ALA A 81 5.65 -17.20 6.06
C ALA A 81 5.63 -18.55 5.34
N PHE A 82 5.19 -18.54 4.08
CA PHE A 82 5.25 -19.71 3.20
C PHE A 82 6.55 -19.73 2.40
N GLU A 83 7.08 -20.91 2.15
CA GLU A 83 8.26 -21.06 1.29
C GLU A 83 7.89 -21.25 -0.18
N THR A 84 8.67 -20.60 -1.04
CA THR A 84 8.70 -20.82 -2.49
C THR A 84 10.17 -21.06 -2.92
N PRO A 85 10.43 -21.80 -4.01
CA PRO A 85 11.79 -21.90 -4.54
C PRO A 85 12.39 -20.53 -4.89
N ASP A 86 11.60 -19.70 -5.57
CA ASP A 86 11.98 -18.39 -6.08
C ASP A 86 10.78 -17.44 -6.23
N LEU A 87 11.07 -16.16 -6.48
CA LEU A 87 10.11 -15.11 -6.78
C LEU A 87 10.52 -14.34 -8.03
N VAL A 88 9.54 -13.93 -8.84
CA VAL A 88 9.77 -13.16 -10.07
C VAL A 88 10.41 -11.80 -9.74
N GLY A 89 11.47 -11.46 -10.46
CA GLY A 89 12.23 -10.22 -10.24
C GLY A 89 13.29 -10.31 -9.14
N GLU A 90 13.58 -11.52 -8.67
CA GLU A 90 14.63 -11.83 -7.68
C GLU A 90 14.52 -11.10 -6.32
N PRO A 91 13.32 -10.83 -5.74
CA PRO A 91 13.23 -10.60 -4.31
C PRO A 91 13.32 -11.94 -3.57
N GLU A 92 13.74 -11.90 -2.31
CA GLU A 92 13.76 -13.08 -1.46
C GLU A 92 12.55 -13.14 -0.52
N MET A 93 11.72 -12.09 -0.56
CA MET A 93 10.50 -11.98 0.23
C MET A 93 9.38 -11.27 -0.51
N LEU A 94 8.16 -11.73 -0.27
CA LEU A 94 6.92 -11.05 -0.63
C LEU A 94 6.17 -10.74 0.68
N ILE A 95 5.86 -9.47 0.89
CA ILE A 95 5.11 -8.95 2.03
C ILE A 95 3.63 -8.96 1.66
N GLY A 96 2.87 -9.82 2.34
CA GLY A 96 1.44 -10.00 2.11
C GLY A 96 0.55 -9.21 3.06
N MET A 97 -0.74 -9.53 3.03
CA MET A 97 -1.80 -8.88 3.79
C MET A 97 -1.72 -9.11 5.31
N ASP A 98 -1.05 -10.16 5.76
CA ASP A 98 -0.73 -10.41 7.17
C ASP A 98 0.19 -9.34 7.79
N ILE A 99 0.96 -8.60 6.98
CA ILE A 99 1.69 -7.41 7.42
C ILE A 99 1.02 -6.13 6.92
N ILE A 100 0.63 -6.07 5.64
CA ILE A 100 0.02 -4.89 5.04
C ILE A 100 -1.22 -4.47 5.84
N GLY A 101 -2.05 -5.43 6.25
CA GLY A 101 -3.29 -5.19 6.99
C GLY A 101 -3.10 -4.73 8.44
N LEU A 102 -1.87 -4.74 8.97
CA LEU A 102 -1.59 -4.22 10.32
C LEU A 102 -1.50 -2.69 10.35
N GLY A 103 -1.48 -2.04 9.18
CA GLY A 103 -1.21 -0.62 9.05
C GLY A 103 -1.90 0.03 7.87
N ASP A 104 -1.46 1.26 7.56
CA ASP A 104 -1.96 2.00 6.42
C ASP A 104 -0.98 1.88 5.26
N PHE A 105 -1.40 1.20 4.20
CA PHE A 105 -0.68 1.08 2.94
C PHE A 105 -1.34 1.96 1.89
N SER A 106 -0.56 2.82 1.24
CA SER A 106 -1.08 3.70 0.19
C SER A 106 -0.11 3.79 -0.98
N VAL A 107 -0.68 3.79 -2.19
CA VAL A 107 0.01 4.17 -3.41
C VAL A 107 -0.67 5.43 -3.92
N THR A 108 0.11 6.49 -4.10
CA THR A 108 -0.38 7.80 -4.55
C THR A 108 0.40 8.24 -5.78
N GLN A 109 -0.23 9.05 -6.62
CA GLN A 109 0.44 9.73 -7.71
C GLN A 109 0.53 11.23 -7.39
N ALA A 110 1.71 11.66 -6.98
CA ALA A 110 1.96 13.04 -6.58
C ALA A 110 3.08 13.64 -7.44
N ASN A 111 2.85 14.81 -8.03
CA ASN A 111 3.82 15.52 -8.87
C ASN A 111 4.39 14.68 -10.04
N GLY A 112 3.59 13.77 -10.60
CA GLY A 112 4.03 12.88 -11.69
C GLY A 112 4.82 11.66 -11.24
N HIS A 113 5.00 11.44 -9.93
CA HIS A 113 5.74 10.31 -9.38
C HIS A 113 4.86 9.39 -8.53
N THR A 114 4.99 8.09 -8.78
CA THR A 114 4.33 7.06 -7.99
C THR A 114 5.02 6.96 -6.65
N VAL A 115 4.30 7.26 -5.58
CA VAL A 115 4.79 7.17 -4.20
C VAL A 115 4.02 6.07 -3.49
N MET A 116 4.74 5.05 -3.05
CA MET A 116 4.25 4.06 -2.09
C MET A 116 4.67 4.50 -0.69
N SER A 117 3.74 4.41 0.26
CA SER A 117 3.98 4.69 1.67
C SER A 117 3.25 3.66 2.54
N TYR A 118 3.92 3.25 3.61
CA TYR A 118 3.36 2.36 4.63
C TYR A 118 3.66 2.90 6.02
N ARG A 119 2.71 2.75 6.95
CA ARG A 119 2.93 3.00 8.37
C ARG A 119 2.17 1.96 9.21
N ILE A 120 2.66 1.78 10.42
CA ILE A 120 2.03 0.96 11.46
C ILE A 120 2.23 1.69 12.80
N PRO A 121 1.21 1.79 13.67
CA PRO A 121 -0.16 1.31 13.48
C PRO A 121 -0.95 2.13 12.45
N SER A 122 -2.12 1.62 12.04
CA SER A 122 -3.12 2.44 11.36
C SER A 122 -3.62 3.53 12.31
N ILE A 123 -3.81 4.75 11.80
CA ILE A 123 -4.30 5.88 12.62
C ILE A 123 -5.56 6.55 12.04
N LYS A 124 -5.95 6.22 10.81
CA LYS A 124 -7.19 6.71 10.19
C LYS A 124 -7.54 5.88 8.97
N ASP A 125 -8.82 5.87 8.64
CA ASP A 125 -9.30 5.35 7.36
C ASP A 125 -8.84 6.26 6.22
N ILE A 126 -8.44 5.64 5.10
CA ILE A 126 -8.07 6.32 3.86
C ILE A 126 -9.04 5.85 2.78
N ASN A 127 -9.86 6.77 2.27
CA ASN A 127 -10.82 6.49 1.21
C ASN A 127 -10.70 7.50 0.07
N TYR A 128 -9.81 7.22 -0.87
CA TYR A 128 -9.57 8.11 -2.01
C TYR A 128 -10.79 8.25 -2.93
N ALA A 129 -11.70 7.28 -2.97
CA ALA A 129 -12.92 7.37 -3.78
C ALA A 129 -13.88 8.42 -3.22
N GLU A 130 -14.04 8.46 -1.90
CA GLU A 130 -14.84 9.49 -1.22
C GLU A 130 -14.21 10.87 -1.33
N GLU A 131 -12.89 10.97 -1.13
CA GLU A 131 -12.15 12.23 -1.32
C GLU A 131 -12.31 12.77 -2.74
N ALA A 132 -12.21 11.91 -3.76
CA ALA A 132 -12.41 12.28 -5.16
C ALA A 132 -13.83 12.78 -5.43
N LYS A 133 -14.86 12.14 -4.87
CA LYS A 133 -16.25 12.58 -4.98
C LYS A 133 -16.45 13.98 -4.40
N ILE A 134 -15.94 14.22 -3.18
CA ILE A 134 -16.01 15.53 -2.52
C ILE A 134 -15.33 16.61 -3.35
N LEU A 135 -14.18 16.31 -3.96
CA LEU A 135 -13.48 17.24 -4.84
C LEU A 135 -14.30 17.57 -6.09
N MET A 136 -14.85 16.56 -6.77
CA MET A 136 -15.68 16.76 -7.96
C MET A 136 -16.94 17.58 -7.68
N ASP A 137 -17.60 17.35 -6.54
CA ASP A 137 -18.77 18.12 -6.14
C ASP A 137 -18.42 19.59 -5.91
N ARG A 138 -17.26 19.88 -5.30
CA ARG A 138 -16.75 21.25 -5.10
C ARG A 138 -16.41 21.92 -6.43
N PHE A 139 -15.77 21.22 -7.37
CA PHE A 139 -15.46 21.75 -8.69
C PHE A 139 -16.73 22.09 -9.48
N THR A 140 -17.70 21.18 -9.50
CA THR A 140 -18.99 21.38 -10.16
C THR A 140 -19.72 22.60 -9.58
N THR A 141 -19.79 22.69 -8.25
CA THR A 141 -20.44 23.81 -7.56
C THR A 141 -19.79 25.16 -7.89
N LYS A 142 -18.44 25.22 -7.91
CA LYS A 142 -17.69 26.44 -8.27
C LYS A 142 -17.94 26.85 -9.72
N ASN A 143 -17.97 25.91 -10.66
CA ASN A 143 -18.23 26.17 -12.07
C ASN A 143 -19.65 26.69 -12.30
N VAL A 144 -20.65 26.11 -11.64
CA VAL A 144 -22.04 26.59 -11.69
C VAL A 144 -22.15 28.02 -11.12
N ALA A 145 -21.50 28.30 -9.99
CA ALA A 145 -21.48 29.64 -9.41
C ALA A 145 -20.80 30.67 -10.32
N ALA A 146 -19.67 30.32 -10.95
CA ALA A 146 -18.96 31.17 -11.89
C ALA A 146 -19.80 31.48 -13.15
N SER A 147 -20.43 30.46 -13.73
CA SER A 147 -21.33 30.61 -14.89
C SER A 147 -22.53 31.50 -14.57
N LYS A 148 -23.20 31.30 -13.42
CA LYS A 148 -24.30 32.18 -12.96
C LYS A 148 -23.83 33.62 -12.80
N LYS A 149 -22.64 33.85 -12.24
CA LYS A 149 -22.07 35.20 -12.06
C LYS A 149 -21.80 35.88 -13.40
N GLN A 150 -21.26 35.15 -14.38
CA GLN A 150 -21.02 35.68 -15.73
C GLN A 150 -22.33 36.06 -16.42
N ARG A 151 -23.32 35.15 -16.45
CA ARG A 151 -24.65 35.41 -17.02
C ARG A 151 -25.30 36.65 -16.40
N ASN A 152 -25.25 36.78 -15.07
CA ASN A 152 -25.83 37.94 -14.38
C ASN A 152 -25.10 39.26 -14.73
N ARG A 153 -23.79 39.22 -15.01
CA ARG A 153 -23.03 40.38 -15.47
C ARG A 153 -23.44 40.79 -16.88
N GLU A 154 -23.56 39.84 -17.80
CA GLU A 154 -24.00 40.07 -19.18
C GLU A 154 -25.41 40.67 -19.24
N LEU A 155 -26.36 40.10 -18.47
CA LEU A 155 -27.72 40.64 -18.36
C LEU A 155 -27.74 42.09 -17.85
N ARG A 156 -26.86 42.44 -16.89
CA ARG A 156 -26.73 43.82 -16.40
C ARG A 156 -26.18 44.78 -17.44
N ILE A 157 -25.26 44.31 -18.30
CA ILE A 157 -24.68 45.13 -19.39
C ILE A 157 -25.76 45.39 -20.45
N LEU A 158 -26.48 44.36 -20.88
CA LEU A 158 -27.59 44.47 -21.84
C LEU A 158 -28.67 45.44 -21.34
N ALA A 159 -29.09 45.30 -20.07
CA ALA A 159 -30.07 46.20 -19.47
C ALA A 159 -29.63 47.68 -19.44
N LYS A 160 -28.32 47.94 -19.28
CA LYS A 160 -27.76 49.29 -19.33
C LYS A 160 -27.70 49.86 -20.75
N GLN A 161 -27.47 49.02 -21.76
CA GLN A 161 -27.46 49.43 -23.17
C GLN A 161 -28.86 49.83 -23.65
N HIS A 162 -29.88 49.03 -23.33
CA HIS A 162 -31.28 49.33 -23.69
C HIS A 162 -31.82 50.61 -23.04
N LYS A 163 -31.35 50.98 -21.84
CA LYS A 163 -31.71 52.26 -21.20
C LYS A 163 -31.09 53.50 -21.86
N ARG A 164 -30.04 53.35 -22.66
CA ARG A 164 -29.34 54.46 -23.34
C ARG A 164 -29.86 54.73 -24.74
N SER A 165 -30.47 53.74 -25.40
CA SER A 165 -31.02 53.85 -26.77
C SER A 165 -32.49 54.28 -26.83
N GLY A 166 -33.18 54.38 -25.69
CA GLY A 166 -34.54 54.89 -25.58
C GLY A 166 -34.65 56.37 -25.17
N LYS A 167 -33.60 57.17 -25.43
CA LYS A 167 -33.57 58.62 -25.18
C LYS A 167 -33.31 59.37 -26.47
#